data_AF-A0A5S4ZQA9-F1
#
_entry.id   AF-A0A5S4ZQA9-F1
#
_cell.length_a   1.000
_cell.length_b   1.000
_cell.length_c   1.000
_cell.angle_alpha   90.00
_cell.angle_beta   90.00
_cell.angle_gamma   90.00
#
_symmetry.space_group_name_H-M   'P 1'
#
loop_
_entity.id
_entity.type
_entity.pdbx_description
1 polymer ?
#
loop_
_entity_poly.entity_id
_entity_poly.type
_entity_poly.pdbx_seq_one_letter_code
_entity_poly.pdbx_strand_id
1 'polypeptide(L)'
;MKVTEIIAELNKILTLEHGHLGMYKNFSGYQDKEIRRTFRRFAEIEMEHINKVRNAILNLGGKPSIIIEGGDIIGRLFGVTINLASEKDVVKTFSWVEKKSHQGYAGFVSKLEQHNGTMQQFIAEIAAANMLEARLMHLWLEDKLLKYNSRKLK
;
A
#
# COMPACT_ATOMS: atom_id res chain seq x y z
N MET A 1 -19.14 -3.75 -12.58
CA MET A 1 -18.02 -2.98 -13.13
C MET A 1 -17.63 -3.61 -14.46
N LYS A 2 -17.49 -2.78 -15.49
CA LYS A 2 -16.99 -3.18 -16.82
C LYS A 2 -15.48 -3.39 -16.75
N VAL A 3 -14.93 -4.18 -17.68
CA VAL A 3 -13.48 -4.47 -17.76
C VAL A 3 -12.63 -3.19 -17.77
N THR A 4 -13.04 -2.20 -18.56
CA THR A 4 -12.33 -0.92 -18.68
C THR A 4 -12.29 -0.14 -17.37
N GLU A 5 -13.37 -0.16 -16.59
CA GLU A 5 -13.45 0.48 -15.26
C GLU A 5 -12.52 -0.24 -14.27
N ILE A 6 -12.50 -1.57 -14.30
CA ILE A 6 -11.62 -2.37 -13.44
C ILE A 6 -10.15 -2.10 -13.77
N ILE A 7 -9.77 -2.08 -15.05
CA ILE A 7 -8.40 -1.75 -15.48
C ILE A 7 -8.00 -0.34 -15.02
N ALA A 8 -8.90 0.64 -15.12
CA ALA A 8 -8.63 2.00 -14.67
C ALA A 8 -8.37 2.06 -13.16
N GLU A 9 -9.20 1.39 -12.35
CA GLU A 9 -9.00 1.31 -10.90
C GLU A 9 -7.73 0.54 -10.52
N LEU A 10 -7.44 -0.58 -11.18
CA LEU A 10 -6.21 -1.34 -10.95
C LEU A 10 -4.96 -0.51 -11.28
N ASN A 11 -4.99 0.32 -12.32
CA ASN A 11 -3.86 1.22 -12.63
C ASN A 11 -3.70 2.33 -11.57
N LYS A 12 -4.79 2.82 -10.96
CA LYS A 12 -4.70 3.74 -9.81
C LYS A 12 -4.06 3.06 -8.60
N ILE A 13 -4.47 1.82 -8.31
CA ILE A 13 -3.87 1.00 -7.24
C ILE A 13 -2.38 0.78 -7.53
N LEU A 14 -2.03 0.39 -8.76
CA LEU A 14 -0.64 0.20 -9.18
C LEU A 14 0.24 1.43 -8.92
N THR A 15 -0.28 2.64 -9.22
CA THR A 15 0.39 3.91 -8.88
C THR A 15 0.64 4.05 -7.39
N LEU A 16 -0.35 3.74 -6.54
CA LEU A 16 -0.23 3.85 -5.08
C LEU A 16 0.82 2.87 -4.53
N GLU A 17 0.82 1.61 -4.99
CA GLU A 17 1.78 0.61 -4.51
C GLU A 17 3.22 0.97 -4.87
N HIS A 18 3.45 1.62 -6.02
CA HIS A 18 4.76 2.19 -6.33
C HIS A 18 5.19 3.28 -5.34
N GLY A 19 4.24 4.07 -4.84
CA GLY A 19 4.44 5.04 -3.76
C GLY A 19 4.80 4.36 -2.44
N HIS A 20 4.06 3.34 -2.03
CA HIS A 20 4.32 2.57 -0.81
C HIS A 20 5.68 1.88 -0.85
N LEU A 21 6.01 1.25 -1.96
CA LEU A 21 7.35 0.69 -2.17
C LEU A 21 8.45 1.76 -1.99
N GLY A 22 8.22 2.98 -2.47
CA GLY A 22 9.10 4.13 -2.26
C GLY A 22 9.35 4.43 -0.78
N MET A 23 8.31 4.35 0.06
CA MET A 23 8.38 4.59 1.51
C MET A 23 9.34 3.62 2.20
N TYR A 24 9.31 2.35 1.82
CA TYR A 24 10.06 1.29 2.50
C TYR A 24 11.44 1.01 1.91
N LYS A 25 11.73 1.45 0.68
CA LYS A 25 13.00 1.18 -0.04
C LYS A 25 14.26 1.61 0.70
N ASN A 26 14.19 2.70 1.48
CA ASN A 26 15.33 3.22 2.23
C ASN A 26 15.49 2.58 3.63
N PHE A 27 14.99 1.35 3.81
CA PHE A 27 15.03 0.66 5.10
C PHE A 27 16.44 0.53 5.71
N SER A 28 17.51 0.58 4.91
CA SER A 28 18.89 0.51 5.41
C SER A 28 19.31 1.74 6.22
N GLY A 29 18.60 2.87 6.08
CA GLY A 29 18.91 4.13 6.76
C GLY A 29 18.50 4.20 8.24
N TYR A 30 17.65 3.27 8.72
CA TYR A 30 17.15 3.30 10.10
C TYR A 30 18.13 2.65 11.07
N GLN A 31 18.27 3.18 12.29
CA GLN A 31 19.21 2.65 13.28
C GLN A 31 18.64 1.45 14.04
N ASP A 32 17.33 1.43 14.26
CA ASP A 32 16.63 0.31 14.89
C ASP A 32 16.63 -0.93 13.96
N LYS A 33 17.21 -2.05 14.43
CA LYS A 33 17.31 -3.32 13.69
C LYS A 33 15.96 -3.94 13.35
N GLU A 34 14.98 -3.81 14.24
CA GLU A 34 13.62 -4.31 14.04
C GLU A 34 12.96 -3.51 12.91
N ILE A 35 13.04 -2.17 12.97
CA ILE A 35 12.52 -1.30 11.90
C ILE A 35 13.13 -1.67 10.54
N ARG A 36 14.46 -1.80 10.46
CA ARG A 36 15.13 -2.17 9.20
C ARG A 36 14.61 -3.48 8.61
N ARG A 37 14.48 -4.50 9.44
CA ARG A 37 14.03 -5.84 9.01
C ARG A 37 12.57 -5.80 8.57
N THR A 38 11.72 -5.14 9.35
CA THR A 38 10.29 -5.05 9.02
C THR A 38 10.07 -4.22 7.77
N PHE A 39 10.73 -3.06 7.62
CA PHE A 39 10.56 -2.22 6.42
C PHE A 39 11.12 -2.89 5.17
N ARG A 40 12.19 -3.67 5.29
CA ARG A 40 12.60 -4.56 4.19
C ARG A 40 11.49 -5.53 3.81
N ARG A 41 10.86 -6.18 4.79
CA ARG A 41 9.75 -7.11 4.51
C ARG A 41 8.54 -6.39 3.90
N PHE A 42 8.23 -5.18 4.35
CA PHE A 42 7.16 -4.38 3.76
C PHE A 42 7.48 -4.02 2.32
N ALA A 43 8.71 -3.60 1.99
CA ALA A 43 9.13 -3.39 0.61
C ALA A 43 8.96 -4.64 -0.28
N GLU A 44 9.25 -5.83 0.25
CA GLU A 44 9.02 -7.11 -0.45
C GLU A 44 7.51 -7.34 -0.69
N ILE A 45 6.67 -7.10 0.32
CA ILE A 45 5.20 -7.19 0.20
C ILE A 45 4.66 -6.21 -0.84
N GLU A 46 5.12 -4.96 -0.85
CA GLU A 46 4.71 -3.96 -1.84
C GLU A 46 5.08 -4.38 -3.27
N MET A 47 6.25 -5.00 -3.45
CA MET A 47 6.62 -5.59 -4.75
C MET A 47 5.68 -6.74 -5.15
N GLU A 48 5.28 -7.58 -4.20
CA GLU A 48 4.28 -8.64 -4.44
C GLU A 48 2.92 -8.04 -4.83
N HIS A 49 2.48 -6.95 -4.17
CA HIS A 49 1.24 -6.23 -4.50
C HIS A 49 1.27 -5.68 -5.93
N ILE A 50 2.35 -4.96 -6.28
CA ILE A 50 2.59 -4.42 -7.63
C ILE A 50 2.49 -5.53 -8.67
N ASN A 51 3.13 -6.68 -8.42
CA ASN A 51 3.13 -7.79 -9.37
C ASN A 51 1.74 -8.41 -9.52
N LYS A 52 1.01 -8.63 -8.42
CA LYS A 52 -0.37 -9.16 -8.44
C LYS A 52 -1.28 -8.25 -9.27
N VAL A 53 -1.24 -6.93 -9.03
CA VAL A 53 -2.06 -5.93 -9.73
C VAL A 53 -1.68 -5.82 -11.21
N ARG A 54 -0.38 -5.77 -11.51
CA ARG A 54 0.14 -5.73 -12.89
C ARG A 54 -0.32 -6.94 -13.70
N ASN A 55 -0.21 -8.13 -13.11
CA ASN A 55 -0.64 -9.36 -13.76
C ASN A 55 -2.16 -9.39 -13.97
N ALA A 56 -2.94 -8.90 -13.00
CA ALA A 56 -4.39 -8.75 -13.17
C ALA A 56 -4.76 -7.83 -14.34
N ILE A 57 -4.09 -6.68 -14.49
CA ILE A 57 -4.31 -5.76 -15.62
C ILE A 57 -4.01 -6.45 -16.95
N LEU A 58 -2.88 -7.16 -17.05
CA LEU A 58 -2.49 -7.89 -18.26
C LEU A 58 -3.48 -8.98 -18.62
N ASN A 59 -3.96 -9.74 -17.63
CA ASN A 59 -4.94 -10.81 -17.83
C ASN A 59 -6.30 -10.29 -18.29
N LEU A 60 -6.63 -9.03 -17.98
CA LEU A 60 -7.83 -8.34 -18.48
C LEU A 60 -7.63 -7.74 -19.89
N GLY A 61 -6.46 -7.92 -20.51
CA GLY A 61 -6.10 -7.32 -21.80
C GLY A 61 -5.72 -5.84 -21.73
N GLY A 62 -5.50 -5.31 -20.51
CA GLY A 62 -5.07 -3.94 -20.29
C GLY A 62 -3.55 -3.78 -20.36
N LYS A 63 -3.10 -2.53 -20.53
CA LYS A 63 -1.69 -2.15 -20.39
C LYS A 63 -1.45 -1.58 -18.99
N PRO A 64 -0.56 -2.16 -18.17
CA PRO A 64 -0.16 -1.56 -16.91
C PRO A 64 0.46 -0.19 -17.14
N SER A 65 -0.02 0.80 -16.40
CA SER A 65 0.40 2.18 -16.52
C SER A 65 0.35 2.85 -15.16
N ILE A 66 1.42 3.55 -14.80
CA ILE A 66 1.43 4.43 -13.63
C ILE A 66 0.67 5.70 -14.04
N ILE A 67 -0.53 5.88 -13.49
CA ILE A 67 -1.35 7.06 -13.72
C ILE A 67 -0.76 8.25 -12.97
N ILE A 68 -0.38 9.29 -13.71
CA ILE A 68 0.23 10.54 -13.19
C ILE A 68 -0.81 11.44 -12.51
N GLU A 69 -2.11 11.24 -12.69
CA GLU A 69 -3.14 11.93 -11.88
C GLU A 69 -3.04 11.58 -10.39
N GLY A 70 -2.40 10.46 -10.02
CA GLY A 70 -1.99 10.15 -8.64
C GLY A 70 -0.64 10.74 -8.24
N GLY A 71 -0.02 11.55 -9.11
CA GLY A 71 1.31 12.15 -8.94
C GLY A 71 1.40 13.09 -7.75
N ASP A 72 0.29 13.69 -7.33
CA ASP A 72 0.20 14.48 -6.11
C ASP A 72 0.30 13.59 -4.85
N ILE A 73 -0.21 12.36 -4.92
CA ILE A 73 -0.13 11.37 -3.85
C ILE A 73 1.26 10.74 -3.83
N ILE A 74 1.78 10.30 -4.99
CA ILE A 74 3.17 9.82 -5.11
C ILE A 74 4.14 10.91 -4.65
N GLY A 75 4.00 12.14 -5.16
CA GLY A 75 4.85 13.27 -4.80
C GLY A 75 4.76 13.61 -3.31
N ARG A 76 3.59 13.53 -2.69
CA ARG A 76 3.46 13.64 -1.23
C ARG A 76 4.09 12.45 -0.50
N LEU A 77 3.91 11.20 -0.93
CA LEU A 77 4.51 10.05 -0.26
C LEU A 77 6.04 10.09 -0.32
N PHE A 78 6.59 10.36 -1.51
CA PHE A 78 8.04 10.53 -1.72
C PHE A 78 8.58 11.80 -1.05
N GLY A 79 7.84 12.91 -1.09
CA GLY A 79 8.23 14.18 -0.45
C GLY A 79 8.10 14.16 1.08
N VAL A 80 7.15 13.41 1.63
CA VAL A 80 6.98 13.20 3.07
C VAL A 80 8.16 12.39 3.61
N THR A 81 8.65 11.36 2.91
CA THR A 81 9.87 10.66 3.35
C THR A 81 11.12 11.55 3.46
N ILE A 82 11.19 12.65 2.71
CA ILE A 82 12.35 13.56 2.72
C ILE A 82 12.26 14.59 3.86
N ASN A 83 11.05 14.92 4.35
CA ASN A 83 10.80 16.00 5.31
C ASN A 83 10.46 15.53 6.74
N LEU A 84 10.48 14.22 7.03
CA LEU A 84 10.16 13.72 8.36
C LEU A 84 11.37 13.80 9.29
N ALA A 85 11.22 14.55 10.39
CA ALA A 85 12.31 14.88 11.31
C ALA A 85 12.69 13.74 12.29
N SER A 86 11.84 12.71 12.43
CA SER A 86 12.09 11.60 13.36
C SER A 86 11.52 10.26 12.89
N GLU A 87 12.12 9.15 13.33
CA GLU A 87 11.60 7.79 13.08
C GLU A 87 10.15 7.62 13.57
N LYS A 88 9.76 8.32 14.65
CA LYS A 88 8.38 8.30 15.14
C LYS A 88 7.41 8.90 14.13
N ASP A 89 7.77 10.01 13.50
CA ASP A 89 6.92 10.68 12.52
C ASP A 89 6.83 9.84 11.23
N VAL A 90 7.90 9.15 10.85
CA VAL A 90 7.88 8.11 9.81
C VAL A 90 6.88 7.03 10.13
N VAL A 91 7.00 6.35 11.28
CA VAL A 91 6.10 5.25 11.65
C VAL A 91 4.64 5.72 11.72
N LYS A 92 4.39 6.90 12.28
CA LYS A 92 3.04 7.50 12.32
C LYS A 92 2.48 7.73 10.92
N THR A 93 3.29 8.31 10.03
CA THR A 93 2.89 8.60 8.65
C THR A 93 2.60 7.31 7.90
N PHE A 94 3.52 6.35 7.96
CA PHE A 94 3.38 5.07 7.25
C PHE A 94 2.15 4.33 7.77
N SER A 95 1.90 4.32 9.09
CA SER A 95 0.69 3.73 9.67
C SER A 95 -0.59 4.37 9.12
N TRP A 96 -0.61 5.70 8.94
CA TRP A 96 -1.74 6.40 8.36
C TRP A 96 -1.94 6.03 6.88
N VAL A 97 -0.85 5.94 6.11
CA VAL A 97 -0.89 5.52 4.70
C VAL A 97 -1.44 4.11 4.59
N GLU A 98 -0.89 3.13 5.32
CA GLU A 98 -1.36 1.74 5.28
C GLU A 98 -2.84 1.59 5.67
N LYS A 99 -3.30 2.39 6.64
CA LYS A 99 -4.72 2.44 7.00
C LYS A 99 -5.57 2.93 5.83
N LYS A 100 -5.12 3.94 5.09
CA LYS A 100 -5.80 4.45 3.90
C LYS A 100 -5.77 3.45 2.75
N SER A 101 -4.67 2.74 2.55
CA SER A 101 -4.54 1.67 1.56
C SER A 101 -5.53 0.55 1.85
N HIS A 102 -5.59 0.06 3.09
CA HIS A 102 -6.59 -0.92 3.52
C HIS A 102 -8.03 -0.46 3.24
N GLN A 103 -8.36 0.80 3.59
CA GLN A 103 -9.69 1.37 3.32
C GLN A 103 -10.00 1.47 1.82
N GLY A 104 -9.01 1.84 1.00
CA GLY A 104 -9.13 1.90 -0.45
C GLY A 104 -9.41 0.53 -1.06
N TYR A 105 -8.64 -0.48 -0.64
CA TYR A 105 -8.86 -1.87 -1.04
C TYR A 105 -10.22 -2.39 -0.62
N ALA A 106 -10.64 -2.16 0.62
CA ALA A 106 -11.97 -2.59 1.11
C ALA A 106 -13.10 -1.99 0.27
N GLY A 107 -12.99 -0.70 -0.09
CA GLY A 107 -13.94 -0.05 -0.98
C GLY A 107 -13.96 -0.65 -2.39
N PHE A 108 -12.79 -1.03 -2.93
CA PHE A 108 -12.70 -1.67 -4.25
C PHE A 108 -13.25 -3.10 -4.26
N VAL A 109 -12.88 -3.92 -3.26
CA VAL A 109 -13.41 -5.28 -3.07
C VAL A 109 -14.93 -5.25 -2.99
N SER A 110 -15.49 -4.38 -2.13
CA SER A 110 -16.95 -4.26 -1.99
C SER A 110 -17.64 -3.89 -3.32
N LYS A 111 -17.06 -2.98 -4.10
CA LYS A 111 -17.60 -2.64 -5.44
C LYS A 111 -17.56 -3.82 -6.40
N LEU A 112 -16.52 -4.65 -6.36
CA LEU A 112 -16.42 -5.85 -7.21
C LEU A 112 -17.44 -6.91 -6.80
N GLU A 113 -17.59 -7.16 -5.50
CA GLU A 113 -18.51 -8.16 -4.93
C GLU A 113 -19.99 -7.82 -5.11
N GLN A 114 -20.33 -6.54 -5.35
CA GLN A 114 -21.68 -6.14 -5.79
C GLN A 114 -22.07 -6.73 -7.15
N HIS A 115 -21.13 -7.34 -7.87
CA HIS A 115 -21.37 -7.99 -9.15
C HIS A 115 -21.12 -9.50 -9.07
N ASN A 116 -22.06 -10.30 -9.57
CA ASN A 116 -21.98 -11.77 -9.54
C ASN A 116 -21.16 -12.39 -10.68
N GLY A 117 -20.20 -11.65 -11.25
CA GLY A 117 -19.38 -12.14 -12.35
C GLY A 117 -18.09 -12.79 -11.87
N THR A 118 -17.72 -13.93 -12.47
CA THR A 118 -16.50 -14.69 -12.11
C THR A 118 -15.23 -13.85 -12.21
N MET A 119 -15.15 -12.96 -13.21
CA MET A 119 -14.03 -12.04 -13.36
C MET A 119 -13.94 -11.08 -12.16
N GLN A 120 -15.06 -10.47 -11.75
CA GLN A 120 -15.08 -9.53 -10.64
C GLN A 120 -14.71 -10.22 -9.33
N GLN A 121 -15.19 -11.45 -9.11
CA GLN A 121 -14.82 -12.27 -7.96
C GLN A 121 -13.32 -12.58 -7.95
N PHE A 122 -12.75 -12.98 -9.09
CA PHE A 122 -11.31 -13.24 -9.18
C PHE A 122 -10.46 -11.99 -8.86
N ILE A 123 -10.86 -10.81 -9.35
CA ILE A 123 -10.15 -9.56 -9.03
C ILE A 123 -10.36 -9.18 -7.55
N ALA A 124 -11.53 -9.45 -6.98
CA ALA A 124 -11.82 -9.21 -5.57
C ALA A 124 -10.89 -10.02 -4.67
N GLU A 125 -10.65 -11.29 -4.97
CA GLU A 125 -9.70 -12.14 -4.23
C GLU A 125 -8.27 -11.58 -4.26
N ILE A 126 -7.81 -11.13 -5.43
CA ILE A 126 -6.48 -10.50 -5.55
C ILE A 126 -6.38 -9.23 -4.70
N ALA A 127 -7.40 -8.37 -4.78
CA ALA A 127 -7.45 -7.12 -4.01
C ALA A 127 -7.59 -7.38 -2.50
N ALA A 128 -8.34 -8.41 -2.09
CA ALA A 128 -8.53 -8.79 -0.70
C ALA A 128 -7.24 -9.31 -0.05
N ALA A 129 -6.39 -10.01 -0.81
CA ALA A 129 -5.07 -10.41 -0.33
C ALA A 129 -4.20 -9.19 0.02
N ASN A 130 -4.12 -8.21 -0.88
CA ASN A 130 -3.37 -6.97 -0.63
C ASN A 130 -4.01 -6.15 0.51
N MET A 131 -5.35 -6.13 0.59
CA MET A 131 -6.11 -5.49 1.67
C MET A 131 -5.72 -6.01 3.06
N LEU A 132 -5.59 -7.33 3.18
CA LEU A 132 -5.20 -7.99 4.43
C LEU A 132 -3.76 -7.62 4.79
N GLU A 133 -2.85 -7.69 3.82
CA GLU A 133 -1.44 -7.34 4.02
C GLU A 133 -1.28 -5.87 4.46
N ALA A 134 -1.97 -4.93 3.81
CA ALA A 134 -2.00 -3.52 4.23
C ALA A 134 -2.53 -3.34 5.67
N ARG A 135 -3.56 -4.11 6.07
CA ARG A 135 -4.06 -4.09 7.45
C ARG A 135 -3.01 -4.58 8.44
N LEU A 136 -2.31 -5.67 8.12
CA LEU A 136 -1.27 -6.23 8.98
C LEU A 136 -0.07 -5.28 9.13
N MET A 137 0.35 -4.64 8.04
CA MET A 137 1.41 -3.62 8.06
C MET A 137 1.01 -2.43 8.93
N HIS A 138 -0.20 -1.91 8.75
CA HIS A 138 -0.76 -0.84 9.59
C HIS A 138 -0.76 -1.21 11.08
N LEU A 139 -1.25 -2.41 11.44
CA LEU A 139 -1.33 -2.86 12.83
C LEU A 139 0.05 -2.95 13.48
N TRP A 140 1.06 -3.43 12.75
CA TRP A 140 2.42 -3.47 13.26
C TRP A 140 2.98 -2.07 13.49
N LEU A 141 2.74 -1.13 12.56
CA LEU A 141 3.17 0.27 12.71
C LEU A 141 2.47 0.96 13.89
N GLU A 142 1.19 0.67 14.11
CA GLU A 142 0.42 1.16 15.25
C GLU A 142 1.00 0.66 16.59
N ASP A 143 1.31 -0.64 16.71
CA ASP A 143 1.98 -1.20 17.89
C ASP A 143 3.35 -0.55 18.13
N LYS A 144 4.15 -0.37 17.06
CA LYS A 144 5.45 0.31 17.16
C LYS A 144 5.30 1.76 17.63
N LEU A 145 4.26 2.47 17.17
CA LEU A 145 3.96 3.84 17.59
C LEU A 145 3.60 3.93 19.09
N LEU A 146 2.86 2.95 19.63
CA LEU A 146 2.56 2.87 21.06
C LEU A 146 3.83 2.73 21.91
N LYS A 147 4.82 1.97 21.43
CA LYS A 147 6.13 1.83 22.09
C LYS A 147 6.91 3.16 22.12
N TYR A 148 6.82 4.00 21.09
CA TYR A 148 7.40 5.34 21.13
C TYR A 148 6.69 6.27 22.11
N ASN A 149 5.38 6.13 22.30
CA ASN A 149 4.61 6.96 23.23
C ASN A 149 4.84 6.57 24.70
N SER A 150 4.96 5.28 25.00
CA SER A 150 5.21 4.78 26.37
C SER A 150 6.61 5.09 26.90
N ARG A 151 7.62 5.21 26.03
CA ARG A 151 8.99 5.60 26.40
C ARG A 151 9.14 7.07 26.85
N LYS A 152 8.13 7.93 26.63
CA LYS A 152 8.11 9.33 27.12
C LYS A 152 7.71 9.47 28.59
N LEU A 153 7.24 8.40 29.24
CA LEU A 153 6.74 8.41 30.62
C LEU A 153 7.77 7.90 31.63
N LYS A 154 9.04 7.74 31.23
CA LYS A 154 10.16 7.37 32.10
C LYS A 154 11.26 8.41 32.02
#